data_AF-A0A077M703-F1
#
_entry.id   AF-A0A077M703-F1
#
_cell.length_a   1.000
_cell.length_b   1.000
_cell.length_c   1.000
_cell.angle_alpha   90.00
_cell.angle_beta   90.00
_cell.angle_gamma   90.00
#
_symmetry.space_group_name_H-M   'P 1'
#
loop_
_entity.id
_entity.type
_entity.pdbx_description
1 polymer ?
#
loop_
_entity_poly.entity_id
_entity_poly.type
_entity_poly.pdbx_seq_one_letter_code
_entity_poly.pdbx_strand_id
1 'polypeptide(L)'
;MLIRLNQIMRGWSNYFKHAVAKHTFHALSHFVWWRVVRWLRTLHRWKWKDVRRRFTTPDGRWKPITVDGIELFNLESVPVTRYRYRGNTIPNPWTLHDHAITA
;
A
#
# COMPACT_ATOMS: atom_id res chain seq x y z
N MET A 1 3.11 -15.34 -6.99
CA MET A 1 4.04 -14.23 -6.68
C MET A 1 3.33 -12.99 -6.13
N LEU A 2 2.27 -12.51 -6.79
CA LEU A 2 1.59 -11.26 -6.44
C LEU A 2 1.02 -11.23 -5.01
N ILE A 3 0.59 -12.38 -4.48
CA ILE A 3 0.11 -12.52 -3.09
C ILE A 3 1.13 -11.97 -2.08
N ARG A 4 2.39 -12.44 -2.14
CA ARG A 4 3.44 -12.02 -1.19
C ARG A 4 3.78 -10.55 -1.34
N LEU A 5 3.85 -10.06 -2.59
CA LEU A 5 4.10 -8.64 -2.87
C LEU A 5 2.99 -7.76 -2.27
N ASN A 6 1.72 -8.13 -2.50
CA ASN A 6 0.58 -7.43 -1.93
C ASN A 6 0.59 -7.45 -0.40
N GLN A 7 0.93 -8.58 0.22
CA GLN A 7 1.05 -8.67 1.69
C GLN A 7 2.10 -7.68 2.24
N ILE A 8 3.28 -7.64 1.63
CA ILE A 8 4.36 -6.71 2.04
C ILE A 8 3.91 -5.25 1.85
N MET A 9 3.35 -4.91 0.69
CA MET A 9 2.90 -3.55 0.39
C MET A 9 1.79 -3.10 1.35
N ARG A 10 0.85 -4.01 1.68
CA ARG A 10 -0.23 -3.73 2.65
C ARG A 10 0.34 -3.50 4.05
N GLY A 11 1.26 -4.34 4.52
CA GLY A 11 1.88 -4.18 5.83
C GLY A 11 2.67 -2.88 5.94
N TRP A 12 3.51 -2.61 4.95
CA TRP A 12 4.36 -1.42 4.92
C TRP A 12 3.54 -0.13 4.84
N SER A 13 2.55 -0.07 3.95
CA SER A 13 1.67 1.10 3.85
C SER A 13 0.81 1.33 5.08
N ASN A 14 0.33 0.26 5.73
CA ASN A 14 -0.40 0.39 7.00
C ASN A 14 0.47 0.95 8.13
N TYR A 15 1.75 0.57 8.19
CA TYR A 15 2.69 1.12 9.15
C TYR A 15 2.93 2.63 8.92
N PHE A 16 3.14 3.02 7.66
CA PHE A 16 3.42 4.42 7.29
C PHE A 16 2.18 5.30 7.04
N LYS A 17 0.95 4.80 7.23
CA LYS A 17 -0.29 5.56 6.96
C LYS A 17 -0.45 6.82 7.81
N HIS A 18 0.31 6.94 8.89
CA HIS A 18 0.34 8.14 9.75
C HIS A 18 1.55 9.04 9.54
N ALA A 19 2.53 8.59 8.73
CA ALA A 19 3.67 9.40 8.32
C ALA A 19 3.30 10.28 7.12
N VAL A 20 4.07 11.33 6.85
CA VAL A 20 3.91 12.17 5.63
C VAL A 20 4.46 11.42 4.41
N ALA A 21 3.82 10.30 4.05
CA ALA A 21 4.34 9.32 3.09
C ALA A 21 3.54 9.24 1.77
N LYS A 22 2.60 10.17 1.53
CA LYS A 22 1.71 10.09 0.36
C LYS A 22 2.47 10.16 -0.97
N HIS A 23 3.42 11.08 -1.10
CA HIS A 23 4.29 11.16 -2.28
C HIS A 23 5.12 9.88 -2.48
N THR A 24 5.62 9.30 -1.39
CA THR A 24 6.36 8.05 -1.43
C THR A 24 5.48 6.88 -1.88
N PHE A 25 4.22 6.82 -1.44
CA PHE A 25 3.27 5.79 -1.88
C PHE A 25 2.99 5.87 -3.38
N HIS A 26 2.85 7.09 -3.94
CA HIS A 26 2.72 7.28 -5.38
C HIS A 26 3.98 6.83 -6.15
N ALA A 27 5.17 7.26 -5.70
CA ALA A 27 6.42 6.84 -6.33
C ALA A 27 6.62 5.32 -6.30
N LEU A 28 6.30 4.68 -5.17
CA LEU A 28 6.40 3.23 -5.02
C LEU A 28 5.33 2.48 -5.83
N SER A 29 4.10 2.99 -5.88
CA SER A 29 3.03 2.44 -6.73
C SER A 29 3.49 2.36 -8.19
N HIS A 30 4.01 3.47 -8.72
CA HIS A 30 4.56 3.54 -10.07
C HIS A 30 5.76 2.60 -10.26
N PHE A 31 6.72 2.58 -9.34
CA PHE A 31 7.88 1.68 -9.40
C PHE A 31 7.48 0.21 -9.43
N VAL A 32 6.58 -0.20 -8.54
CA VAL A 32 6.09 -1.58 -8.46
C VAL A 32 5.34 -1.95 -9.72
N TRP A 33 4.49 -1.06 -10.24
CA TRP A 33 3.78 -1.27 -11.50
C TRP A 33 4.76 -1.61 -12.64
N TRP A 34 5.81 -0.81 -12.82
CA TRP A 34 6.83 -1.06 -13.85
C TRP A 34 7.59 -2.38 -13.64
N ARG A 35 7.93 -2.69 -12.39
CA ARG A 35 8.60 -3.96 -12.04
C ARG A 35 7.74 -5.17 -12.38
N VAL A 36 6.45 -5.14 -12.00
CA VAL A 36 5.50 -6.23 -12.28
C VAL A 36 5.24 -6.36 -13.77
N VAL A 37 5.02 -5.25 -14.49
CA VAL A 37 4.80 -5.29 -15.95
C VAL A 37 6.04 -5.81 -16.67
N ARG A 38 7.24 -5.38 -16.29
CA ARG A 38 8.48 -5.92 -16.87
C ARG A 38 8.63 -7.42 -16.59
N TRP A 39 8.34 -7.86 -15.36
CA TRP A 39 8.37 -9.28 -15.01
C TRP A 39 7.37 -10.09 -15.84
N LEU A 40 6.11 -9.64 -15.96
CA LEU A 40 5.09 -10.30 -16.78
C LEU A 40 5.49 -10.37 -18.25
N ARG A 41 6.08 -9.29 -18.77
CA ARG A 41 6.60 -9.28 -20.15
C ARG A 41 7.68 -10.32 -20.37
N THR A 42 8.60 -10.48 -19.42
CA THR A 42 9.64 -11.51 -19.50
C THR A 42 9.04 -12.91 -19.35
N LEU A 43 8.15 -13.11 -18.37
CA LEU A 43 7.52 -14.40 -18.08
C LEU A 43 6.73 -14.95 -19.26
N HIS A 44 5.97 -14.10 -19.95
CA HIS A 44 5.11 -14.50 -21.06
C HIS A 44 5.66 -14.12 -22.44
N ARG A 45 6.90 -13.63 -22.51
CA ARG A 45 7.58 -13.15 -23.74
C ARG A 45 6.75 -12.12 -24.53
N TRP A 46 6.03 -11.26 -23.81
CA TRP A 46 5.11 -10.28 -24.39
C TRP A 46 5.81 -9.04 -24.95
N LYS A 47 5.25 -8.52 -26.05
CA LYS A 47 5.53 -7.19 -26.56
C LYS A 47 4.68 -6.16 -25.80
N TRP A 48 5.05 -4.88 -25.88
CA TRP A 48 4.26 -3.80 -25.27
C TRP A 48 2.81 -3.74 -25.76
N LYS A 49 2.57 -4.11 -27.03
CA LYS A 49 1.23 -4.19 -27.61
C LYS A 49 0.36 -5.23 -26.88
N ASP A 50 0.94 -6.35 -26.45
CA ASP A 50 0.21 -7.40 -25.72
C ASP A 50 -0.16 -6.93 -24.31
N VAL A 51 0.77 -6.25 -23.63
CA VAL A 51 0.51 -5.62 -22.32
C VAL A 51 -0.63 -4.62 -22.43
N ARG A 52 -0.55 -3.71 -23.41
CA ARG A 52 -1.60 -2.71 -23.63
C ARG A 52 -2.94 -3.38 -23.91
N ARG A 53 -2.98 -4.33 -24.84
CA ARG A 53 -4.21 -5.11 -25.17
C ARG A 53 -4.81 -5.80 -23.94
N ARG A 54 -3.99 -6.31 -23.02
CA ARG A 54 -4.45 -7.03 -21.83
C ARG A 54 -4.92 -6.10 -20.71
N PHE A 55 -4.20 -4.99 -20.48
CA PHE A 55 -4.39 -4.13 -19.31
C PHE A 55 -4.90 -2.73 -19.63
N THR A 56 -5.45 -2.47 -20.82
CA THR A 56 -6.22 -1.25 -21.08
C THR A 56 -7.67 -1.57 -21.44
N THR A 57 -8.59 -0.65 -21.13
CA THR A 57 -9.96 -0.66 -21.66
C THR A 57 -9.95 -0.25 -23.14
N PRO A 58 -11.04 -0.50 -23.90
CA PRO A 58 -11.20 0.05 -25.25
C PRO A 58 -11.04 1.57 -25.30
N ASP A 59 -11.46 2.27 -24.24
CA ASP A 59 -11.32 3.73 -24.09
C ASP A 59 -9.88 4.18 -23.75
N GLY A 60 -8.92 3.25 -23.69
CA GLY A 60 -7.52 3.52 -23.44
C GLY A 60 -7.14 3.72 -21.97
N ARG A 61 -8.07 3.57 -21.01
CA ARG A 61 -7.75 3.65 -19.58
C ARG A 61 -7.01 2.40 -19.11
N TRP A 62 -6.01 2.57 -18.26
CA TRP A 62 -5.31 1.43 -17.66
C TRP A 62 -6.22 0.72 -16.65
N LYS A 63 -6.29 -0.60 -16.76
CA LYS A 63 -6.91 -1.50 -15.80
C LYS A 63 -5.90 -1.82 -14.70
N PRO A 64 -6.35 -2.15 -13.48
CA PRO A 64 -5.49 -2.75 -12.48
C PRO A 64 -4.78 -3.99 -13.03
N ILE A 65 -3.53 -4.20 -12.61
CA ILE A 65 -2.76 -5.37 -13.05
C ILE A 65 -3.28 -6.59 -12.30
N THR A 66 -3.89 -7.52 -13.02
CA THR A 66 -4.40 -8.77 -12.46
C THR A 66 -3.65 -9.98 -13.04
N VAL A 67 -3.17 -10.85 -12.16
CA VAL A 67 -2.43 -12.09 -12.51
C VAL A 67 -3.06 -13.23 -11.73
N ASP A 68 -3.50 -14.28 -12.43
CA ASP A 68 -4.13 -15.47 -11.83
C ASP A 68 -5.30 -15.12 -10.88
N GLY A 69 -6.12 -14.13 -11.27
CA GLY A 69 -7.26 -13.66 -10.47
C GLY A 69 -6.90 -12.73 -9.29
N ILE A 70 -5.62 -12.44 -9.08
CA ILE A 70 -5.16 -11.55 -8.01
C ILE A 70 -4.80 -10.20 -8.60
N GLU A 71 -5.37 -9.13 -8.06
CA GLU A 71 -5.06 -7.76 -8.43
C GLU A 71 -3.84 -7.23 -7.65
N LEU A 72 -2.96 -6.49 -8.32
CA LEU A 72 -1.85 -5.79 -7.70
C LEU A 72 -2.38 -4.70 -6.77
N PHE A 73 -1.96 -4.71 -5.52
CA PHE A 73 -2.38 -3.71 -4.54
C PHE A 73 -1.94 -2.30 -4.93
N ASN A 74 -2.88 -1.35 -4.93
CA ASN A 74 -2.58 0.06 -5.18
C ASN A 74 -2.15 0.76 -3.89
N LEU A 75 -0.88 1.16 -3.80
CA LEU A 75 -0.36 1.90 -2.64
C LEU A 75 -1.00 3.28 -2.48
N GLU A 76 -1.42 3.91 -3.58
CA GLU A 76 -2.02 5.25 -3.55
C GLU A 76 -3.43 5.26 -2.98
N SER A 77 -4.12 4.12 -2.97
CA SER A 77 -5.45 4.04 -2.35
C SER A 77 -5.39 4.09 -0.83
N VAL A 78 -4.21 3.94 -0.22
CA VAL A 78 -4.04 4.02 1.23
C VAL A 78 -4.21 5.49 1.67
N PRO A 79 -5.18 5.77 2.56
CA PRO A 79 -5.34 7.10 3.12
C PRO A 79 -4.17 7.38 4.06
N VAL A 80 -3.54 8.53 3.88
CA VAL A 80 -2.51 9.03 4.78
C VAL A 80 -3.16 10.07 5.68
N THR A 81 -3.30 9.74 6.96
CA THR A 81 -3.92 10.62 7.95
C THR A 81 -2.87 11.05 8.94
N ARG A 82 -2.58 12.36 8.99
CA ARG A 82 -1.66 12.91 9.99
C ARG A 82 -2.15 12.55 11.39
N TYR A 83 -1.21 12.18 12.25
CA TYR A 83 -1.53 11.99 13.65
C TYR A 83 -2.09 13.29 14.22
N ARG A 84 -3.34 13.25 14.68
CA ARG A 84 -3.95 14.38 15.38
C ARG A 84 -3.50 14.31 16.83
N TYR A 85 -2.97 15.41 17.34
CA TYR A 85 -2.65 15.55 18.77
C TYR A 85 -3.91 15.24 19.60
N ARG A 86 -3.78 14.31 20.55
CA ARG A 86 -4.87 13.85 21.43
C ARG A 86 -4.77 14.40 22.85
N GLY A 87 -3.91 15.39 23.10
CA GLY A 87 -3.69 15.89 24.45
C GLY A 87 -3.12 14.83 25.39
N ASN A 88 -3.31 15.06 26.69
CA ASN A 88 -2.96 14.11 27.76
C ASN A 88 -4.05 13.05 28.00
N THR A 89 -5.00 12.89 27.06
CA THR A 89 -6.15 11.96 27.18
C THR A 89 -5.75 10.50 26.99
N ILE A 90 -4.58 10.22 26.40
CA ILE A 90 -4.06 8.86 26.32
C ILE A 90 -3.55 8.49 27.71
N PRO A 91 -4.18 7.52 28.41
CA PRO A 91 -3.73 7.13 29.74
C PRO A 91 -2.29 6.62 29.64
N ASN A 92 -1.42 7.14 30.48
CA ASN A 92 -0.07 6.59 30.60
C ASN A 92 -0.16 5.29 31.41
N PRO A 93 0.19 4.12 30.84
CA PRO A 93 0.14 2.86 31.59
C PRO A 93 1.14 2.81 32.76
N TRP A 94 2.06 3.78 32.85
CA TRP A 94 3.07 3.87 33.90
C TRP A 94 2.75 4.88 35.00
N THR A 95 1.63 5.62 34.89
CA THR A 95 1.13 6.37 36.05
C THR A 95 0.44 5.38 36.98
N LEU A 96 1.12 5.06 38.08
CA LEU A 96 0.54 4.34 39.20
C LEU A 96 -0.71 5.10 39.65
N HIS A 97 -1.86 4.43 39.67
CA HIS A 97 -3.03 4.96 40.35
C HIS A 97 -2.72 4.83 41.85
N ASP A 98 -2.87 5.92 42.61
CA ASP A 98 -2.71 5.91 44.07
C ASP A 98 -3.79 5.01 44.69
N HIS A 99 -3.47 3.72 44.85
CA HIS A 99 -4.28 2.77 45.60
C HIS A 99 -3.88 2.71 47.07
N ALA A 100 -2.99 3.59 47.54
CA ALA A 100 -2.27 3.42 48.80
C ALA A 100 -2.26 4.67 49.69
N ILE A 101 -3.36 5.43 49.73
CA ILE A 101 -3.56 6.47 50.76
C ILE A 101 -4.95 6.31 51.38
N THR A 102 -5.12 5.26 52.18
CA THR A 102 -6.07 5.29 53.31
C THR A 102 -5.54 4.34 54.38
N ALA A 103 -4.90 4.90 55.40
CA ALA A 103 -4.63 4.28 56.68
C ALA A 103 -5.10 5.26 57.76
#